data_AF-A0A3C1D9B4-F1
#
_entry.id   AF-A0A3C1D9B4-F1
#
_cell.length_a   1.000
_cell.length_b   1.000
_cell.length_c   1.000
_cell.angle_alpha   90.00
_cell.angle_beta   90.00
_cell.angle_gamma   90.00
#
_symmetry.space_group_name_H-M   'P 1'
#
loop_
_entity.id
_entity.type
_entity.pdbx_description
1 polymer ?
#
loop_
_entity_poly.entity_id
_entity_poly.type
_entity_poly.pdbx_seq_one_letter_code
_entity_poly.pdbx_strand_id
1 'polypeptide(L)' 'WIGQRCFADCAALESVVLPQGLEFVEEGVFENCKALQAVAVSNALTHVESRAFAATGLSRQDIAFPETCIFAPDAFA' A
#
# COMPACT_ATOMS: atom_id res chain seq x y z
N TRP A 1 12.13 5.14 -3.98
CA TRP A 1 11.80 3.77 -4.37
C TRP A 1 11.56 2.96 -3.11
N ILE A 2 10.45 2.23 -3.04
CA ILE A 2 10.12 1.29 -1.95
C ILE A 2 10.11 -0.09 -2.60
N GLY A 3 11.04 -0.96 -2.19
CA GLY A 3 11.18 -2.29 -2.79
C GLY A 3 10.14 -3.28 -2.29
N GLN A 4 10.01 -4.39 -3.00
CA GLN A 4 9.16 -5.53 -2.64
C GLN A 4 9.30 -5.92 -1.16
N ARG A 5 8.16 -6.13 -0.49
CA ARG A 5 8.06 -6.57 0.91
C ARG A 5 8.85 -5.74 1.93
N CYS A 6 9.19 -4.48 1.63
CA CYS A 6 10.05 -3.67 2.52
C CYS A 6 9.47 -3.44 3.92
N PHE A 7 8.14 -3.41 4.07
CA PHE A 7 7.45 -3.30 5.35
C PHE A 7 6.59 -4.53 5.66
N ALA A 8 6.81 -5.66 4.97
CA ALA A 8 6.05 -6.87 5.23
C ALA A 8 6.22 -7.30 6.70
N ASP A 9 5.14 -7.82 7.29
CA ASP A 9 5.05 -8.31 8.67
C ASP A 9 5.31 -7.24 9.76
N CYS A 10 5.27 -5.94 9.41
CA CYS A 10 5.36 -4.86 10.38
C CYS A 10 4.04 -4.73 11.18
N ALA A 11 3.81 -5.67 12.10
CA ALA A 11 2.57 -5.79 12.86
C ALA A 11 2.24 -4.59 13.77
N ALA A 12 3.23 -3.75 14.08
CA ALA A 12 3.06 -2.52 14.87
C ALA A 12 2.91 -1.25 14.01
N LEU A 13 2.96 -1.36 12.69
CA LEU A 13 2.87 -0.20 11.80
C LEU A 13 1.41 0.23 11.68
N GLU A 14 1.06 1.34 12.32
CA GLU A 14 -0.32 1.86 12.37
C GLU A 14 -0.65 2.80 11.20
N SER A 15 0.32 3.61 10.79
CA SER A 15 0.14 4.59 9.72
C SER A 15 1.39 4.78 8.88
N VAL A 16 1.20 5.12 7.60
CA VAL A 16 2.26 5.36 6.63
C VAL A 16 1.96 6.61 5.81
N VAL A 17 3.00 7.42 5.56
CA VAL A 17 2.96 8.50 4.57
C VAL A 17 3.88 8.12 3.42
N LEU A 18 3.31 7.91 2.23
CA LEU A 18 4.08 7.60 1.05
C LEU A 18 4.84 8.85 0.55
N PRO A 19 6.10 8.72 0.10
CA PRO A 19 6.88 9.85 -0.39
C PRO A 19 6.21 10.56 -1.57
N GLN A 20 6.38 11.88 -1.65
CA GLN A 20 6.04 12.64 -2.85
C GLN A 20 6.82 12.09 -4.05
N GLY A 21 6.13 11.83 -5.16
CA GLY A 21 6.73 11.24 -6.36
C GLY A 21 6.88 9.71 -6.32
N LEU A 22 6.36 9.02 -5.29
CA LEU A 22 6.28 7.55 -5.36
C LEU A 22 5.23 7.14 -6.39
N GLU A 23 5.68 6.49 -7.46
CA GLU A 23 4.82 6.04 -8.56
C GLU A 23 4.31 4.61 -8.41
N PHE A 24 5.06 3.75 -7.70
CA PHE A 24 4.78 2.32 -7.56
C PHE A 24 4.83 1.90 -6.08
N VAL A 25 3.81 1.14 -5.66
CA VAL A 25 3.87 0.29 -4.47
C VAL A 25 4.05 -1.14 -4.97
N GLU A 26 5.25 -1.67 -4.76
CA GLU A 26 5.62 -3.00 -5.25
C GLU A 26 4.93 -4.15 -4.51
N GLU A 27 5.19 -5.37 -4.97
CA GLU A 27 4.59 -6.58 -4.43
C GLU A 27 4.82 -6.69 -2.92
N GLY A 28 3.73 -6.92 -2.18
CA GLY A 28 3.78 -7.26 -0.76
C GLY A 28 4.34 -6.18 0.17
N VAL A 29 4.48 -4.92 -0.27
CA VAL A 29 5.18 -3.87 0.51
C VAL A 29 4.67 -3.76 1.95
N PHE A 30 3.36 -3.83 2.18
CA PHE A 30 2.72 -3.79 3.51
C PHE A 30 1.98 -5.10 3.84
N GLU A 31 2.39 -6.22 3.23
CA GLU A 31 1.81 -7.54 3.50
C GLU A 31 1.85 -7.86 5.01
N ASN A 32 0.76 -8.36 5.59
CA ASN A 32 0.63 -8.69 7.01
C ASN A 32 0.82 -7.54 8.02
N CYS A 33 0.73 -6.27 7.60
CA CYS A 33 0.70 -5.12 8.51
C CYS A 33 -0.66 -4.99 9.20
N LYS A 34 -0.92 -5.84 10.20
CA LYS A 34 -2.26 -5.98 10.83
C LYS A 34 -2.76 -4.74 11.58
N ALA A 35 -1.84 -3.91 12.09
CA ALA A 35 -2.20 -2.66 12.77
C ALA A 35 -2.39 -1.48 11.79
N LEU A 36 -2.08 -1.66 10.50
CA LEU A 36 -2.10 -0.56 9.54
C LEU A 36 -3.54 -0.15 9.25
N GLN A 37 -3.88 1.08 9.64
CA GLN A 37 -5.22 1.66 9.52
C GLN A 37 -5.24 2.95 8.69
N ALA A 38 -4.08 3.56 8.43
CA ALA A 38 -4.02 4.80 7.67
C ALA A 38 -2.83 4.82 6.71
N VAL A 39 -3.10 5.12 5.44
CA VAL A 39 -2.05 5.33 4.43
C VAL A 39 -2.33 6.63 3.70
N ALA A 40 -1.43 7.59 3.85
CA ALA A 40 -1.45 8.80 3.04
C ALA A 40 -0.68 8.54 1.74
N VAL A 41 -1.41 8.51 0.63
CA VAL A 41 -0.86 8.26 -0.71
C VAL A 41 -0.45 9.55 -1.41
N SER A 42 0.56 9.45 -2.27
CA SER A 42 1.03 10.55 -3.12
C SER A 42 0.18 10.65 -4.39
N ASN A 43 -0.03 11.86 -4.91
CA ASN A 43 -0.73 12.09 -6.18
C ASN A 43 -0.02 11.49 -7.40
N ALA A 44 1.28 11.19 -7.28
CA ALA A 44 2.06 10.55 -8.32
C ALA A 44 1.88 9.03 -8.38
N LEU A 45 1.16 8.42 -7.43
CA LEU A 45 0.99 6.98 -7.38
C LEU A 45 0.15 6.50 -8.56
N THR A 46 0.71 5.58 -9.34
CA THR A 46 0.07 5.03 -10.55
C THR A 46 -0.19 3.55 -10.44
N HIS A 47 0.58 2.80 -9.64
CA HIS A 47 0.47 1.34 -9.57
C HIS A 47 0.57 0.82 -8.14
N VAL A 48 -0.32 -0.10 -7.81
CA VAL A 48 -0.29 -0.92 -6.60
C VAL A 48 -0.27 -2.38 -7.02
N GLU A 49 0.86 -3.04 -6.78
CA GLU A 49 1.12 -4.41 -7.22
C GLU A 49 0.47 -5.46 -6.30
N SER A 50 0.60 -6.73 -6.68
CA SER A 50 0.03 -7.87 -5.97
C SER A 50 0.38 -7.87 -4.49
N ARG A 51 -0.61 -8.14 -3.64
CA ARG A 51 -0.47 -8.26 -2.19
C ARG A 51 0.11 -7.05 -1.46
N ALA A 52 0.23 -5.89 -2.10
CA ALA A 52 0.80 -4.69 -1.51
C ALA A 52 0.20 -4.34 -0.14
N PHE A 53 -1.09 -4.61 0.05
CA PHE A 53 -1.83 -4.42 1.31
C PHE A 53 -2.54 -5.72 1.75
N ALA A 54 -2.01 -6.89 1.36
CA ALA A 54 -2.61 -8.16 1.73
C ALA A 54 -2.56 -8.39 3.24
N ALA A 55 -3.62 -8.99 3.79
CA ALA A 55 -3.78 -9.23 5.22
C ALA A 55 -3.54 -7.99 6.12
N THR A 56 -3.79 -6.80 5.57
CA THR A 56 -3.91 -5.56 6.34
C THR A 56 -5.36 -5.37 6.78
N GLY A 57 -5.62 -4.43 7.70
CA GLY A 57 -6.98 -4.01 8.04
C GLY A 57 -7.63 -3.10 6.99
N LEU A 58 -6.95 -2.83 5.87
CA LEU A 58 -7.33 -1.82 4.89
C LEU A 58 -8.00 -2.42 3.67
N SER A 59 -9.00 -1.72 3.20
CA SER A 59 -9.67 -1.94 1.92
C SER A 59 -9.45 -0.75 1.00
N ARG A 60 -9.71 -0.93 -0.30
CA ARG A 60 -9.62 0.13 -1.32
C ARG A 60 -10.40 1.40 -0.96
N GLN A 61 -11.47 1.30 -0.18
CA GLN A 61 -12.33 2.43 0.19
C GLN A 61 -11.78 3.25 1.36
N ASP A 62 -10.85 2.70 2.14
CA ASP A 62 -10.28 3.35 3.32
C ASP A 62 -9.19 4.37 2.96
N ILE A 63 -8.64 4.26 1.74
CA ILE A 63 -7.54 5.09 1.24
C ILE A 63 -8.00 5.84 -0.01
N ALA A 64 -7.75 7.16 -0.02
CA ALA A 64 -8.04 8.01 -1.16
C ALA A 64 -6.93 7.90 -2.22
N PHE A 65 -7.02 6.92 -3.11
CA PHE A 65 -6.09 6.75 -4.23
C PHE A 65 -6.31 7.77 -5.36
N PRO A 66 -5.25 8.16 -6.11
CA PRO A 66 -5.39 8.91 -7.35
C PRO A 66 -6.23 8.16 -8.38
N GLU A 67 -6.99 8.88 -9.22
CA GLU A 67 -7.83 8.27 -10.26
C GLU A 67 -7.04 7.50 -11.32
N THR A 68 -5.76 7.85 -11.50
CA THR A 68 -4.83 7.20 -12.43
C THR A 68 -4.29 5.87 -11.90
N CYS A 69 -4.61 5.51 -10.65
CA CYS A 69 -4.00 4.37 -9.99
C CYS A 69 -4.62 3.05 -10.47
N ILE A 70 -3.75 2.14 -10.91
CA ILE A 70 -4.07 0.78 -11.33
C ILE A 70 -3.73 -0.17 -10.18
N PHE A 71 -4.59 -1.15 -9.94
CA PHE A 71 -4.46 -2.12 -8.85
C PHE A 71 -4.35 -3.53 -9.41
N ALA A 72 -3.42 -4.31 -8.88
CA ALA A 72 -3.43 -5.75 -9.04
C ALA A 72 -4.71 -6.35 -8.40
N PRO A 73 -5.27 -7.43 -8.97
CA PRO A 73 -6.53 -8.02 -8.51
C PRO A 73 -6.48 -8.51 -7.05
N ASP A 74 -5.30 -8.85 -6.54
CA ASP A 74 -5.04 -9.33 -5.19
C ASP A 74 -4.26 -8.32 -4.32
N ALA A 75 -4.26 -7.04 -4.69
CA ALA A 75 -3.55 -5.99 -3.95
C ALA A 75 -3.96 -5.88 -2.47
N PHE A 76 -5.22 -6.22 -2.14
CA PHE A 76 -5.80 -6.15 -0.79
C PHE A 76 -6.30 -7.52 -0.27
N ALA A 77 -5.80 -8.62 -0.83
CA ALA A 77 -6.28 -9.98 -0.54
C ALA A 77 -6.02 -10.46 0.90
#